data_AF-A0A1F4YLM4-F1
#
_entry.id   AF-A0A1F4YLM4-F1
#
_cell.length_a   1.000
_cell.length_b   1.000
_cell.length_c   1.000
_cell.angle_alpha   90.00
_cell.angle_beta   90.00
_cell.angle_gamma   90.00
#
_symmetry.space_group_name_H-M   'P 1'
#
loop_
_entity.id
_entity.type
_entity.pdbx_description
1 polymer ?
#
loop_
_entity_poly.entity_id
_entity_poly.type
_entity_poly.pdbx_seq_one_letter_code
_entity_poly.pdbx_strand_id
1 'polypeptide(L)'
;MPPDPCLAWGTWELIDYPDSIQYVYNFEMQNENPLNPNQFYQGGPLRTIVEFAVDISPESCIAKPGDANASNTITLADAIAIVNYIFTRPGWPPCPSMSNLCWLSDLICRGDANGSATVTLADAIYLVNYIFNKPGGPWTPIPNGKCCIPVM
;
A
#
# COMPACT_ATOMS: atom_id res chain seq x y z
N MET A 1 -21.84 37.43 -13.85
CA MET A 1 -22.52 36.25 -14.44
C MET A 1 -23.26 35.55 -13.31
N PRO A 2 -24.57 35.30 -13.43
CA PRO A 2 -25.29 34.51 -12.43
C PRO A 2 -24.72 33.08 -12.39
N PRO A 3 -24.70 32.42 -11.22
CA PRO A 3 -24.25 31.03 -11.11
C PRO A 3 -25.14 30.13 -11.98
N ASP A 4 -24.50 29.21 -12.72
CA ASP A 4 -25.19 28.23 -13.57
C ASP A 4 -26.11 27.36 -12.69
N PRO A 5 -27.44 27.36 -12.93
CA PRO A 5 -28.40 26.62 -12.12
C PRO A 5 -28.28 25.09 -12.25
N CYS A 6 -27.40 24.59 -13.12
CA CYS A 6 -27.22 23.16 -13.36
C CYS A 6 -26.04 22.52 -12.59
N LEU A 7 -25.27 23.30 -11.82
CA LEU A 7 -24.16 22.78 -11.02
C LEU A 7 -24.63 22.36 -9.62
N ALA A 8 -25.01 21.09 -9.47
CA ALA A 8 -25.18 20.46 -8.17
C ALA A 8 -23.88 19.77 -7.73
N TRP A 9 -23.49 19.97 -6.47
CA TRP A 9 -22.30 19.36 -5.87
C TRP A 9 -22.75 18.40 -4.77
N GLY A 10 -22.16 17.21 -4.74
CA GLY A 10 -22.39 16.22 -3.70
C GLY A 10 -21.06 15.67 -3.21
N THR A 11 -20.89 15.61 -1.89
CA THR A 11 -19.75 14.97 -1.24
C THR A 11 -20.23 13.66 -0.62
N TRP A 12 -19.47 12.59 -0.83
CA TRP A 12 -19.68 11.32 -0.12
C TRP A 12 -18.55 11.16 0.90
N GLU A 13 -18.90 10.85 2.15
CA GLU A 13 -17.95 10.56 3.23
C GLU A 13 -18.14 9.11 3.66
N LEU A 14 -17.03 8.39 3.84
CA LEU A 14 -17.04 7.06 4.45
C LEU A 14 -16.94 7.24 5.96
N ILE A 15 -18.00 6.86 6.67
CA ILE A 15 -18.06 6.86 8.14
C ILE A 15 -17.48 5.53 8.65
N ASP A 16 -16.73 5.56 9.75
CA ASP A 16 -16.14 4.40 10.45
C ASP A 16 -14.92 3.70 9.83
N TYR A 17 -14.17 4.34 8.93
CA TYR A 17 -12.87 3.81 8.43
C TYR A 17 -11.68 4.60 9.01
N PRO A 18 -10.60 3.92 9.49
CA PRO A 18 -9.49 4.57 10.20
C PRO A 18 -8.64 5.51 9.34
N ASP A 19 -8.66 5.34 8.02
CA ASP A 19 -8.04 6.24 7.05
C ASP A 19 -9.17 6.81 6.16
N SER A 20 -9.69 8.00 6.49
CA SER A 20 -10.71 8.68 5.70
C SER A 20 -10.12 9.17 4.37
N ILE A 21 -10.57 8.64 3.24
CA ILE A 21 -10.22 9.18 1.93
C ILE A 21 -11.37 10.08 1.45
N GLN A 22 -11.07 11.36 1.21
CA GLN A 22 -11.99 12.30 0.57
C GLN A 22 -11.70 12.36 -0.92
N TYR A 23 -12.59 11.81 -1.75
CA TYR A 23 -12.55 12.03 -3.20
C TYR A 23 -13.62 13.05 -3.58
N VAL A 24 -13.20 14.17 -4.16
CA VAL A 24 -14.10 15.15 -4.77
C VAL A 24 -14.27 14.77 -6.23
N TYR A 25 -15.40 14.15 -6.57
CA TYR A 25 -15.77 13.87 -7.95
C TYR A 25 -16.65 14.99 -8.49
N ASN A 26 -16.24 15.58 -9.61
CA ASN A 26 -17.08 16.52 -10.35
C ASN A 26 -18.01 15.73 -11.27
N PHE A 27 -19.31 15.82 -11.02
CA PHE A 27 -20.32 15.26 -11.92
C PHE A 27 -20.79 16.37 -12.86
N GLU A 28 -20.61 16.19 -14.17
CA GLU A 28 -21.21 17.06 -15.18
C GLU A 28 -22.46 16.36 -15.72
N MET A 29 -23.62 17.00 -15.59
CA MET A 29 -24.87 16.46 -16.13
C MET A 29 -24.91 16.71 -17.65
N GLN A 30 -24.76 15.66 -18.46
CA GLN A 30 -25.07 15.74 -19.88
C GLN A 30 -26.60 15.64 -20.04
N ASN A 31 -27.27 16.79 -20.07
CA ASN A 31 -28.73 16.87 -20.01
C ASN A 31 -29.43 16.69 -21.37
N GLU A 32 -28.79 16.01 -22.33
CA GLU A 32 -29.45 15.72 -23.60
C GLU A 32 -30.32 14.47 -23.46
N ASN A 33 -31.62 14.66 -23.24
CA ASN A 33 -32.59 13.61 -23.40
C ASN A 33 -32.61 13.19 -24.90
N PRO A 34 -32.15 11.99 -25.26
CA PRO A 34 -32.07 11.58 -26.67
C PRO A 34 -33.46 11.44 -27.34
N LEU A 35 -34.53 11.42 -26.54
CA LEU A 35 -35.91 11.36 -27.03
C LEU A 35 -36.58 12.74 -27.16
N ASN A 36 -36.04 13.80 -26.54
CA ASN A 36 -36.56 15.16 -26.62
C ASN A 36 -35.43 16.19 -26.45
N PRO A 37 -34.73 16.57 -27.54
CA PRO A 37 -33.47 17.32 -27.49
C PRO A 37 -33.52 18.76 -26.94
N ASN A 38 -34.63 19.27 -26.42
CA ASN A 38 -34.79 20.68 -26.05
C ASN A 38 -35.62 20.94 -24.78
N GLN A 39 -35.83 19.92 -23.95
CA GLN A 39 -36.51 20.10 -22.65
C GLN A 39 -35.50 20.00 -21.51
N PHE A 40 -35.37 21.09 -20.75
CA PHE A 40 -34.65 21.08 -19.47
C PHE A 40 -35.27 20.02 -18.54
N TYR A 41 -34.44 19.18 -17.93
CA TYR A 41 -34.89 18.15 -17.00
C TYR A 41 -35.66 18.78 -15.81
N GLN A 42 -36.96 18.46 -15.67
CA GLN A 42 -37.86 19.06 -14.67
C GLN A 42 -37.84 18.35 -13.31
N GLY A 43 -36.83 17.50 -13.06
CA GLY A 43 -36.67 16.76 -11.81
C GLY A 43 -37.16 15.31 -11.89
N GLY A 44 -36.54 14.47 -11.06
CA GLY A 44 -36.76 13.03 -10.93
C GLY A 44 -35.60 12.39 -10.14
N PRO A 45 -35.74 11.14 -9.65
CA PRO A 45 -34.66 10.47 -8.95
C PRO A 45 -33.48 10.24 -9.90
N LEU A 46 -32.32 10.80 -9.55
CA LEU A 46 -31.06 10.55 -10.26
C LEU A 46 -30.56 9.15 -9.93
N ARG A 47 -30.30 8.35 -10.96
CA ARG A 47 -29.69 7.02 -10.81
C ARG A 47 -28.21 7.12 -11.20
N THR A 48 -27.34 7.25 -10.21
CA THR A 48 -25.89 7.11 -10.42
C THR A 48 -25.52 5.64 -10.40
N ILE A 49 -24.78 5.18 -11.42
CA ILE A 49 -24.20 3.84 -11.44
C ILE A 49 -22.71 4.04 -11.17
N VAL A 50 -22.27 3.64 -9.99
CA VAL A 50 -20.83 3.62 -9.66
C VAL A 50 -20.25 2.36 -10.29
N GLU A 51 -19.53 2.52 -11.41
CA GLU A 51 -18.99 1.39 -12.20
C GLU A 51 -17.68 0.81 -11.66
N PHE A 52 -17.14 1.36 -10.57
CA PHE A 52 -15.91 0.85 -9.95
C PHE A 52 -16.17 0.40 -8.51
N ALA A 53 -15.59 -0.74 -8.15
CA ALA A 53 -15.48 -1.17 -6.77
C ALA A 53 -14.21 -0.56 -6.17
N VAL A 54 -14.34 0.19 -5.08
CA VAL A 54 -13.21 0.49 -4.21
C VAL A 54 -13.06 -0.72 -3.29
N ASP A 55 -12.00 -1.50 -3.47
CA ASP A 55 -11.64 -2.54 -2.51
C ASP A 55 -10.94 -1.87 -1.32
N ILE A 56 -11.71 -1.67 -0.25
CA ILE A 56 -11.19 -1.29 1.06
C ILE A 56 -11.18 -2.55 1.90
N SER A 57 -10.17 -3.39 1.71
CA SER A 57 -9.88 -4.47 2.63
C SER A 57 -9.06 -3.91 3.80
N PRO A 58 -9.34 -4.29 5.06
CA PRO A 58 -8.39 -4.04 6.12
C PRO A 58 -7.11 -4.75 5.68
N GLU A 59 -6.08 -3.98 5.38
CA GLU A 59 -4.77 -4.50 5.00
C GLU A 59 -4.36 -5.42 6.15
N SER A 60 -4.51 -6.73 5.96
CA SER A 60 -4.21 -7.70 7.00
C SER A 60 -2.69 -7.66 7.13
N CYS A 61 -2.22 -6.87 8.08
CA CYS A 61 -0.81 -6.60 8.28
C CYS A 61 -0.12 -7.86 8.82
N ILE A 62 0.22 -8.77 7.90
CA ILE A 62 0.89 -10.05 8.20
C ILE A 62 2.41 -9.98 8.03
N ALA A 63 2.95 -8.83 7.60
CA ALA A 63 4.38 -8.72 7.39
C ALA A 63 5.12 -8.66 8.73
N LYS A 64 6.25 -9.35 8.78
CA LYS A 64 7.12 -9.39 9.96
C LYS A 64 8.40 -8.63 9.64
N PRO A 65 8.91 -7.80 10.55
CA PRO A 65 10.21 -7.18 10.37
C PRO A 65 11.27 -8.28 10.26
N GLY A 66 12.18 -8.14 9.29
CA GLY A 66 13.22 -9.14 9.03
C GLY A 66 12.80 -10.35 8.19
N ASP A 67 11.52 -10.53 7.84
CA ASP A 67 11.03 -11.54 6.88
C ASP A 67 11.00 -10.95 5.46
N ALA A 68 12.19 -10.53 5.00
CA ALA A 68 12.43 -9.83 3.74
C ALA A 68 11.82 -10.57 2.53
N ASN A 69 11.88 -11.90 2.51
CA ASN A 69 11.40 -12.69 1.38
C ASN A 69 9.94 -13.20 1.53
N ALA A 70 9.22 -12.75 2.56
CA ALA A 70 7.84 -13.16 2.86
C ALA A 70 7.63 -14.67 3.03
N SER A 71 8.63 -15.39 3.52
CA SER A 71 8.54 -16.81 3.83
C SER A 71 7.82 -17.09 5.15
N ASN A 72 7.50 -16.06 5.95
CA ASN A 72 7.02 -16.13 7.33
C ASN A 72 8.04 -16.64 8.34
N THR A 73 9.30 -16.83 7.92
CA THR A 73 10.42 -17.31 8.74
C THR A 73 11.61 -16.39 8.59
N ILE A 74 12.35 -16.12 9.66
CA ILE A 74 13.56 -15.28 9.60
C ILE A 74 14.78 -16.17 9.48
N THR A 75 15.39 -16.19 8.30
CA THR A 75 16.51 -17.07 7.93
C THR A 75 17.58 -16.32 7.16
N LEU A 76 18.68 -17.01 6.79
CA LEU A 76 19.70 -16.40 5.94
C LEU A 76 19.17 -15.98 4.56
N ALA A 77 18.05 -16.55 4.10
CA ALA A 77 17.44 -16.16 2.85
C ALA A 77 16.94 -14.70 2.90
N ASP A 78 16.55 -14.19 4.07
CA ASP A 78 16.13 -12.80 4.25
C ASP A 78 17.31 -11.83 4.17
N ALA A 79 18.44 -12.19 4.79
CA ALA A 79 19.68 -11.42 4.65
C ALA A 79 20.15 -11.37 3.18
N ILE A 80 20.02 -12.48 2.44
CA ILE A 80 20.32 -12.53 1.00
C ILE A 80 19.36 -11.64 0.20
N ALA A 81 18.07 -11.63 0.56
CA ALA A 81 17.06 -10.80 -0.08
C ALA A 81 17.36 -9.29 0.09
N ILE A 82 17.77 -8.86 1.28
CA ILE A 82 18.25 -7.49 1.55
C ILE A 82 19.47 -7.15 0.68
N VAL A 83 20.44 -8.07 0.56
CA VAL A 83 21.62 -7.88 -0.29
C VAL A 83 21.22 -7.74 -1.77
N ASN A 84 20.26 -8.52 -2.25
CA ASN A 84 19.75 -8.42 -3.61
C ASN A 84 19.02 -7.09 -3.88
N TYR A 85 18.25 -6.61 -2.90
CA TYR A 85 17.64 -5.28 -2.93
C TYR A 85 18.69 -4.17 -3.07
N ILE A 86 19.71 -4.17 -2.19
CA ILE A 86 20.76 -3.12 -2.16
C ILE A 86 21.56 -3.07 -3.46
N PHE A 87 22.00 -4.23 -3.96
CA PHE A 87 22.81 -4.29 -5.17
C PHE A 87 21.98 -4.31 -6.46
N THR A 88 20.66 -4.17 -6.36
CA THR A 88 19.74 -4.09 -7.50
C THR A 88 20.02 -5.22 -8.51
N ARG A 89 20.26 -6.46 -8.03
CA ARG A 89 20.75 -7.53 -8.92
C ARG A 89 19.64 -7.93 -9.91
N PRO A 90 19.87 -7.83 -11.24
CA PRO A 90 19.06 -8.58 -12.19
C PRO A 90 19.51 -10.06 -12.10
N GLY A 91 18.63 -10.95 -11.63
CA GLY A 91 18.98 -12.36 -11.44
C GLY A 91 17.83 -13.20 -10.94
N TRP A 92 17.96 -14.53 -11.05
CA TRP A 92 16.88 -15.50 -10.83
C TRP A 92 16.66 -15.87 -9.34
N PRO A 93 15.40 -16.00 -8.87
CA PRO A 93 14.18 -15.71 -9.61
C PRO A 93 14.10 -14.21 -9.91
N PRO A 94 13.90 -13.82 -11.18
CA PRO A 94 13.80 -12.42 -11.56
C PRO A 94 12.63 -11.85 -10.79
N CYS A 95 12.88 -10.74 -10.11
CA CYS A 95 11.86 -10.01 -9.42
C CYS A 95 10.76 -9.60 -10.44
N PRO A 96 9.57 -10.24 -10.43
CA PRO A 96 8.62 -10.13 -11.53
C PRO A 96 7.91 -8.77 -11.57
N SER A 97 7.85 -8.06 -10.45
CA SER A 97 7.11 -6.81 -10.31
C SER A 97 7.83 -5.59 -10.90
N MET A 98 9.00 -5.77 -11.55
CA MET A 98 9.83 -4.68 -12.08
C MET A 98 10.18 -3.59 -11.03
N SER A 99 10.10 -3.94 -9.75
CA SER A 99 10.42 -3.08 -8.61
C SER A 99 11.62 -3.63 -7.88
N ASN A 100 12.58 -2.80 -7.51
CA ASN A 100 13.66 -3.25 -6.63
C ASN A 100 13.12 -3.74 -5.28
N LEU A 101 11.96 -3.23 -4.83
CA LEU A 101 11.30 -3.62 -3.58
C LEU A 101 10.76 -5.05 -3.56
N CYS A 102 10.63 -5.76 -4.69
CA CYS A 102 10.07 -7.11 -4.61
C CYS A 102 11.04 -8.14 -4.02
N TRP A 103 12.35 -7.83 -3.99
CA TRP A 103 13.28 -8.56 -3.13
C TRP A 103 12.91 -8.46 -1.65
N LEU A 104 12.20 -7.40 -1.25
CA LEU A 104 11.62 -7.22 0.08
C LEU A 104 10.13 -7.60 0.11
N SER A 105 9.66 -8.37 -0.88
CA SER A 105 8.24 -8.72 -1.05
C SER A 105 7.33 -7.48 -1.08
N ASP A 106 7.82 -6.43 -1.74
CA ASP A 106 7.16 -5.14 -1.97
C ASP A 106 6.81 -4.37 -0.67
N LEU A 107 7.52 -4.63 0.44
CA LEU A 107 7.34 -3.90 1.69
C LEU A 107 8.67 -3.61 2.42
N ILE A 108 8.97 -2.32 2.60
CA ILE A 108 10.26 -1.84 3.15
C ILE A 108 10.58 -2.45 4.52
N CYS A 109 9.61 -2.51 5.44
CA CYS A 109 9.86 -2.95 6.81
C CYS A 109 10.33 -4.41 6.93
N ARG A 110 10.05 -5.24 5.92
CA ARG A 110 10.54 -6.62 5.88
C ARG A 110 12.07 -6.64 5.76
N GLY A 111 12.65 -5.64 5.09
CA GLY A 111 14.09 -5.47 4.92
C GLY A 111 14.78 -4.56 5.95
N ASP A 112 14.04 -3.71 6.66
CA ASP A 112 14.58 -2.77 7.65
C ASP A 112 14.59 -3.40 9.04
N ALA A 113 15.42 -4.43 9.18
CA ALA A 113 15.47 -5.24 10.39
C ALA A 113 15.89 -4.45 11.64
N ASN A 114 16.68 -3.38 11.48
CA ASN A 114 17.13 -2.56 12.61
C ASN A 114 16.23 -1.34 12.90
N GLY A 115 15.14 -1.15 12.14
CA GLY A 115 14.17 -0.08 12.35
C GLY A 115 14.69 1.33 12.04
N SER A 116 15.69 1.47 11.17
CA SER A 116 16.33 2.76 10.83
C SER A 116 15.52 3.64 9.86
N ALA A 117 14.38 3.14 9.36
CA ALA A 117 13.61 3.67 8.24
C ALA A 117 14.32 3.58 6.88
N THR A 118 15.41 2.81 6.79
CA THR A 118 16.18 2.60 5.56
C THR A 118 16.67 1.16 5.48
N VAL A 119 16.78 0.60 4.27
CA VAL A 119 17.29 -0.76 4.08
C VAL A 119 18.73 -0.71 3.58
N THR A 120 19.66 -1.19 4.41
CA THR A 120 21.10 -1.12 4.18
C THR A 120 21.79 -2.44 4.52
N LEU A 121 23.12 -2.53 4.30
CA LEU A 121 23.89 -3.70 4.71
C LEU A 121 23.88 -3.90 6.23
N ALA A 122 23.59 -2.85 7.01
CA ALA A 122 23.44 -2.98 8.45
C ALA A 122 22.27 -3.90 8.82
N ASP A 123 21.18 -3.90 8.05
CA ASP A 123 20.02 -4.76 8.27
C ASP A 123 20.33 -6.23 7.99
N ALA A 124 21.07 -6.50 6.91
CA ALA A 124 21.56 -7.85 6.63
C ALA A 124 22.46 -8.37 7.76
N ILE A 125 23.38 -7.53 8.27
CA ILE A 125 24.23 -7.88 9.42
C ILE A 125 23.40 -8.09 10.69
N TYR A 126 22.39 -7.25 10.91
CA TYR A 126 21.47 -7.34 12.04
C TYR A 126 20.73 -8.68 12.05
N LEU A 127 20.20 -9.12 10.91
CA LEU A 127 19.58 -10.44 10.76
C LEU A 127 20.57 -11.59 10.99
N VAL A 128 21.80 -11.48 10.49
CA VAL A 128 22.84 -12.50 10.74
C VAL A 128 23.14 -12.60 12.25
N ASN A 129 23.20 -11.47 12.97
CA ASN A 129 23.39 -11.48 14.42
C ASN A 129 22.21 -12.12 15.15
N TYR A 130 20.98 -11.87 14.70
CA TYR A 130 19.77 -12.52 15.21
C TYR A 130 19.79 -14.04 14.99
N ILE A 131 19.97 -14.48 13.73
CA ILE A 131 19.93 -15.89 13.32
C ILE A 131 20.96 -16.74 14.08
N PHE A 132 22.15 -16.19 14.30
CA PHE A 132 23.23 -16.89 15.00
C PHE A 132 23.33 -16.58 16.49
N ASN A 133 22.33 -15.92 17.08
CA ASN A 133 22.29 -15.57 18.51
C ASN A 133 23.59 -14.93 19.03
N LYS A 134 24.11 -13.94 18.28
CA LYS A 134 25.36 -13.27 18.65
C LYS A 134 25.19 -12.45 19.95
N PRO A 135 26.22 -12.36 20.80
CA PRO A 135 26.19 -11.48 21.98
C PRO A 135 26.10 -10.00 21.56
N GLY A 136 25.64 -9.14 22.49
CA GLY A 136 25.47 -7.69 22.24
C GLY A 136 24.07 -7.27 21.77
N GLY A 137 23.09 -8.18 21.83
CA GLY A 137 21.68 -7.91 21.50
C GLY A 137 20.94 -7.05 22.52
N PRO A 138 19.62 -6.84 22.32
CA PRO A 138 18.73 -7.67 21.49
C PRO A 138 18.85 -7.38 19.99
N TRP A 139 19.01 -8.43 19.19
CA TRP A 139 19.03 -8.39 17.72
C TRP A 139 17.66 -8.72 17.10
N THR A 140 16.60 -8.79 17.91
CA THR A 140 15.25 -9.06 17.41
C THR A 140 14.85 -7.98 16.40
N PRO A 141 14.35 -8.35 15.21
CA PRO A 141 13.94 -7.38 14.21
C PRO A 141 12.91 -6.38 14.75
N ILE A 142 13.15 -5.10 14.47
CA ILE A 142 12.37 -4.00 15.04
C ILE A 142 11.22 -3.65 14.08
N PRO A 143 9.96 -3.70 14.52
CA PRO A 143 8.83 -3.32 13.68
C PRO A 143 8.87 -1.81 13.39
N ASN A 144 8.72 -1.43 12.13
CA ASN A 144 8.61 -0.04 11.73
C ASN A 144 7.62 0.17 10.55
N GLY A 145 6.97 1.33 10.52
CA GLY A 145 5.99 1.67 9.48
C GLY A 145 4.63 0.96 9.62
N LYS A 146 3.75 1.19 8.63
CA LYS A 146 2.45 0.50 8.53
C LYS A 146 2.71 -0.96 8.11
N CYS A 147 1.98 -1.88 8.73
CA CYS A 147 1.92 -3.31 8.42
C CYS A 147 3.00 -4.29 8.90
N CYS A 148 3.77 -3.95 9.93
CA CYS A 148 4.91 -4.77 10.36
C CYS A 148 4.71 -5.20 11.82
N ILE A 149 4.14 -6.38 12.02
CA ILE A 149 3.82 -6.92 13.34
C ILE A 149 5.09 -7.35 14.08
N PRO A 150 5.19 -7.11 15.40
CA PRO A 150 6.33 -7.58 16.20
C PRO A 150 6.54 -9.09 16.03
N VAL A 151 7.82 -9.50 16.00
CA VAL A 151 8.18 -10.92 16.02
C VAL A 151 7.90 -11.47 17.42
N MET A 152 6.93 -12.39 17.53
CA MET A 152 6.64 -13.15 18.76
C MET A 152 7.51 -14.40 18.87
#